data_AF-A0A1Z9A2M9-F1
#
_entry.id   AF-A0A1Z9A2M9-F1
#
_cell.length_a   1.000
_cell.length_b   1.000
_cell.length_c   1.000
_cell.angle_alpha   90.00
_cell.angle_beta   90.00
_cell.angle_gamma   90.00
#
_symmetry.space_group_name_H-M   'P 1'
#
loop_
_entity.id
_entity.type
_entity.pdbx_description
1 polymer ?
#
loop_
_entity_poly.entity_id
_entity_poly.type
_entity_poly.pdbx_seq_one_letter_code
_entity_poly.pdbx_strand_id
1 'polypeptide(L)'
;MKEPWSIKSRSKTCAASEEAFEDGEKIRAAIFPDPESSGYLRKDYKVEAWEKSEDDEAPFSTWLTTYTPPVIEEKPEAVVQDDPETLLGKLIEEDEAHTENARYILAVMLERKKILRETDTQELPTGKLRVYEQRKSGDIYIIKDPQIPLSDVDKVQEEVRALLDPQPEPEEETESETSSKENGESETPSEPEETPEVGSDENPEKEETVQSEVKAPDDDSTEDESDREEDESAPSKKE
;
A
#
# COMPACT_ATOMS: atom_id res chain seq x y z
N MET A 1 14.58 17.70 7.64
CA MET A 1 13.52 18.32 6.82
C MET A 1 12.34 17.36 6.92
N LYS A 2 11.13 17.84 7.25
CA LYS A 2 9.95 16.96 7.32
C LYS A 2 9.53 16.65 5.89
N GLU A 3 9.77 15.43 5.45
CA GLU A 3 9.31 14.94 4.16
C GLU A 3 7.81 14.58 4.32
N PRO A 4 6.93 15.00 3.41
CA PRO A 4 5.49 15.07 3.65
C PRO A 4 4.75 13.77 3.34
N TRP A 5 5.11 12.66 3.96
CA TRP A 5 4.36 11.42 3.78
C TRP A 5 3.03 11.59 4.49
N SER A 6 1.95 11.76 3.74
CA SER A 6 0.64 12.09 4.32
C SER A 6 -0.48 11.37 3.59
N ILE A 7 -1.46 10.91 4.38
CA ILE A 7 -2.68 10.30 3.88
C ILE A 7 -3.55 11.39 3.26
N LYS A 8 -4.05 11.17 2.04
CA LYS A 8 -4.92 12.13 1.35
C LYS A 8 -6.24 11.50 0.95
N SER A 9 -7.32 11.95 1.59
CA SER A 9 -8.67 11.45 1.31
C SER A 9 -9.23 11.97 0.00
N ARG A 10 -10.10 11.15 -0.60
CA ARG A 10 -10.82 11.47 -1.83
C ARG A 10 -11.81 12.62 -1.62
N SER A 11 -11.84 13.58 -2.54
CA SER A 11 -12.83 14.66 -2.56
C SER A 11 -14.19 14.15 -2.99
N LYS A 12 -15.25 14.80 -2.52
CA LYS A 12 -16.65 14.54 -2.96
C LYS A 12 -17.06 15.42 -4.14
N THR A 13 -16.26 16.43 -4.47
CA THR A 13 -16.54 17.42 -5.50
C THR A 13 -15.33 17.62 -6.41
N CYS A 14 -15.61 18.00 -7.65
CA CYS A 14 -14.63 18.38 -8.65
C CYS A 14 -13.89 19.66 -8.21
N ALA A 15 -12.55 19.64 -8.26
CA ALA A 15 -11.74 20.79 -7.90
C ALA A 15 -11.89 21.99 -8.86
N ALA A 16 -12.28 21.75 -10.12
CA ALA A 16 -12.45 22.80 -11.12
C ALA A 16 -13.89 23.34 -11.21
N SER A 17 -14.89 22.45 -11.20
CA SER A 17 -16.30 22.84 -11.36
C SER A 17 -17.08 22.91 -10.05
N GLU A 18 -16.51 22.45 -8.94
CA GLU A 18 -17.14 22.31 -7.62
C GLU A 18 -18.38 21.40 -7.57
N GLU A 19 -18.73 20.77 -8.69
CA GLU A 19 -19.84 19.83 -8.77
C GLU A 19 -19.54 18.53 -8.01
N ALA A 20 -20.57 17.96 -7.37
CA ALA A 20 -20.46 16.66 -6.73
C ALA A 20 -20.24 15.53 -7.74
N PHE A 21 -19.52 14.50 -7.31
CA PHE A 21 -19.35 13.27 -8.08
C PHE A 21 -20.50 12.30 -7.87
N GLU A 22 -20.82 11.53 -8.92
CA GLU A 22 -21.81 10.46 -8.88
C GLU A 22 -21.14 9.11 -8.58
N ASP A 23 -21.86 8.22 -7.89
CA ASP A 23 -21.36 6.86 -7.64
C ASP A 23 -21.12 6.11 -8.96
N GLY A 24 -19.92 5.55 -9.11
CA GLY A 24 -19.47 4.91 -10.35
C GLY A 24 -18.88 5.86 -11.39
N GLU A 25 -18.89 7.18 -11.17
CA GLU A 25 -18.35 8.16 -12.11
C GLU A 25 -16.83 7.99 -12.28
N LYS A 26 -16.33 8.08 -13.52
CA LYS A 26 -14.88 8.13 -13.77
C LYS A 26 -14.37 9.53 -13.44
N ILE A 27 -13.38 9.59 -12.57
CA ILE A 27 -12.74 10.83 -12.17
C ILE A 27 -11.24 10.76 -12.44
N ARG A 28 -10.62 11.92 -12.67
CA ARG A 28 -9.18 12.08 -12.68
C ARG A 28 -8.74 12.53 -11.29
N ALA A 29 -7.93 11.71 -10.64
CA ALA A 29 -7.27 12.08 -9.40
C ALA A 29 -5.85 12.58 -9.73
N ALA A 30 -5.43 13.64 -9.04
CA ALA A 30 -4.11 14.22 -9.22
C ALA A 30 -3.53 14.64 -7.86
N ILE A 31 -2.22 14.49 -7.72
CA ILE A 31 -1.45 14.95 -6.57
C ILE A 31 -0.57 16.11 -7.01
N PHE A 32 -0.57 17.18 -6.24
CA PHE A 32 0.23 18.38 -6.44
C PHE A 32 1.15 18.59 -5.24
N PRO A 33 2.34 19.17 -5.41
CA PRO A 33 3.09 19.73 -4.29
C PRO A 33 2.23 20.77 -3.56
N ASP A 34 2.29 20.80 -2.23
CA ASP A 34 1.62 21.85 -1.47
C ASP A 34 2.46 23.13 -1.52
N PRO A 35 1.94 24.30 -1.94
CA PRO A 35 2.69 25.55 -1.90
C PRO A 35 2.89 26.11 -0.48
N GLU A 36 2.03 25.73 0.49
CA GLU A 36 2.04 26.27 1.85
C GLU A 36 2.83 25.40 2.83
N SER A 37 3.07 24.14 2.49
CA SER A 37 3.83 23.20 3.30
C SER A 37 4.86 22.46 2.45
N SER A 38 5.77 21.69 3.05
CA SER A 38 6.60 20.76 2.25
C SER A 38 5.80 19.58 1.70
N GLY A 39 4.46 19.68 1.68
CA GLY A 39 3.38 18.73 1.52
C GLY A 39 3.10 18.18 0.13
N TYR A 40 2.12 17.28 0.07
CA TYR A 40 1.36 16.96 -1.15
C TYR A 40 -0.13 17.26 -0.94
N LEU A 41 -0.85 17.69 -1.96
CA LEU A 41 -2.29 17.90 -1.97
C LEU A 41 -2.93 17.05 -3.04
N ARG A 42 -4.04 16.38 -2.70
CA ARG A 42 -4.87 15.69 -3.69
C ARG A 42 -5.96 16.62 -4.18
N LYS A 43 -6.16 16.66 -5.49
CA LYS A 43 -7.32 17.27 -6.15
C LYS A 43 -7.96 16.21 -7.06
N ASP A 44 -9.28 16.13 -7.04
CA ASP A 44 -10.06 15.23 -7.90
C ASP A 44 -10.88 16.05 -8.89
N TYR A 45 -10.95 15.61 -10.14
CA TYR A 45 -11.60 16.32 -11.24
C TYR A 45 -12.52 15.38 -12.00
N LYS A 46 -13.63 15.93 -12.52
CA LYS A 46 -14.35 15.26 -13.62
C LYS A 46 -13.41 15.16 -14.82
N VAL A 47 -13.49 14.08 -15.59
CA VAL A 47 -12.58 13.85 -16.73
C VAL A 47 -12.63 15.01 -17.72
N GLU A 48 -13.83 15.49 -18.06
CA GLU A 48 -14.00 16.62 -18.97
C GLU A 48 -13.44 17.94 -18.41
N ALA A 49 -13.53 18.13 -17.09
CA ALA A 49 -13.03 19.34 -16.44
C ALA A 49 -11.49 19.35 -16.41
N TRP A 50 -10.87 18.18 -16.25
CA TRP A 50 -9.42 18.01 -16.35
C TRP A 50 -8.88 18.25 -17.75
N GLU A 51 -9.56 17.76 -18.79
CA GLU A 51 -9.12 17.99 -20.18
C GLU A 51 -9.23 19.45 -20.61
N LYS A 52 -10.14 20.20 -19.98
CA LYS A 52 -10.33 21.64 -20.21
C LYS A 52 -9.48 22.50 -19.25
N SER A 53 -8.85 21.92 -18.23
CA SER A 53 -8.07 22.68 -17.27
C SER A 53 -6.73 23.05 -17.88
N GLU A 54 -6.48 24.36 -17.97
CA GLU A 54 -5.16 24.93 -18.24
C GLU A 54 -4.42 25.15 -16.90
N ASP A 55 -4.42 24.15 -16.02
CA ASP A 55 -3.73 24.26 -14.71
C ASP A 55 -2.24 24.51 -14.98
N ASP A 56 -1.73 25.68 -14.58
CA ASP A 56 -0.32 26.06 -14.74
C ASP A 56 0.61 25.20 -13.86
N GLU A 57 0.05 24.53 -12.86
CA GLU A 57 0.77 23.70 -11.91
C GLU A 57 0.89 22.26 -12.42
N ALA A 58 2.12 21.78 -12.59
CA ALA A 58 2.36 20.40 -13.00
C ALA A 58 2.05 19.43 -11.84
N PRO A 59 1.14 18.46 -12.02
CA PRO A 59 0.88 17.46 -11.00
C PRO A 59 2.10 16.54 -10.80
N PHE A 60 2.35 16.17 -9.55
CA PHE A 60 3.33 15.15 -9.16
C PHE A 60 2.92 13.75 -9.64
N SER A 61 1.62 13.45 -9.63
CA SER A 61 1.08 12.16 -10.07
C SER A 61 -0.36 12.32 -10.54
N THR A 62 -0.78 11.56 -11.56
CA THR A 62 -2.16 11.56 -12.06
C THR A 62 -2.62 10.16 -12.45
N TRP A 63 -3.88 9.81 -12.15
CA TRP A 63 -4.47 8.54 -12.56
C TRP A 63 -5.99 8.64 -12.71
N LEU A 64 -6.58 7.69 -13.44
CA LEU A 64 -8.03 7.54 -13.51
C LEU A 64 -8.49 6.58 -12.41
N THR A 65 -9.53 6.97 -11.68
CA THR A 65 -10.19 6.10 -10.71
C THR A 65 -11.70 6.20 -10.86
N THR A 66 -12.42 5.30 -10.21
CA THR A 66 -13.88 5.30 -10.19
C THR A 66 -14.31 5.85 -8.85
N TYR A 67 -15.13 6.91 -8.86
CA TYR A 67 -15.66 7.47 -7.65
C TYR A 67 -16.63 6.47 -7.02
N THR A 68 -16.43 6.24 -5.73
CA THR A 68 -17.37 5.53 -4.88
C THR A 68 -17.55 6.37 -3.63
N PRO A 69 -18.78 6.71 -3.23
CA PRO A 69 -19.04 7.43 -2.00
C PRO A 69 -18.40 6.68 -0.82
N PRO A 70 -17.75 7.38 0.12
CA PRO A 70 -17.17 6.73 1.29
C PRO A 70 -18.28 6.03 2.07
N VAL A 71 -18.17 4.71 2.23
CA VAL A 71 -19.04 3.94 3.12
C VAL A 71 -18.64 4.31 4.54
N ILE A 72 -19.49 5.06 5.23
CA ILE A 72 -19.33 5.32 6.67
C ILE A 72 -19.64 3.99 7.36
N GLU A 73 -18.65 3.11 7.46
CA GLU A 73 -18.73 1.97 8.35
C GLU A 73 -18.65 2.54 9.78
N GLU A 74 -19.76 2.45 10.54
CA GLU A 74 -19.75 2.70 11.98
C GLU A 74 -18.79 1.68 12.61
N LYS A 75 -17.52 2.07 12.73
CA LYS A 75 -16.46 1.22 13.27
C LYS A 75 -16.88 0.82 14.69
N PRO A 76 -17.19 -0.45 14.99
CA PRO A 76 -17.36 -0.85 16.38
C PRO A 76 -16.07 -0.51 17.12
N GLU A 77 -16.17 0.02 18.34
CA GLU A 77 -15.05 0.59 19.13
C GLU A 77 -13.88 -0.38 19.43
N ALA A 78 -13.90 -1.60 18.90
CA ALA A 78 -12.72 -2.45 18.79
C ALA A 78 -12.00 -2.17 17.46
N VAL A 79 -11.30 -1.04 17.36
CA VAL A 79 -10.19 -0.93 16.39
C VAL A 79 -9.20 -2.00 16.82
N VAL A 80 -9.22 -3.15 16.17
CA VAL A 80 -8.17 -4.17 16.33
C VAL A 80 -6.86 -3.44 16.06
N GLN A 81 -6.06 -3.21 17.10
CA GLN A 81 -4.81 -2.46 16.99
C GLN A 81 -3.85 -3.14 16.00
N ASP A 82 -4.11 -4.41 15.67
CA ASP A 82 -3.36 -5.26 14.76
C ASP A 82 -3.83 -5.19 13.29
N ASP A 83 -4.77 -4.31 12.94
CA ASP A 83 -5.15 -4.13 11.52
C ASP A 83 -3.99 -3.46 10.74
N PRO A 84 -3.43 -4.11 9.69
CA PRO A 84 -2.24 -3.61 8.99
C PRO A 84 -2.45 -2.25 8.31
N GLU A 85 -3.68 -1.91 7.92
CA GLU A 85 -3.99 -0.60 7.32
C GLU A 85 -3.98 0.51 8.38
N THR A 86 -4.59 0.24 9.54
CA THR A 86 -4.54 1.14 10.70
C THR A 86 -3.09 1.35 11.17
N LEU A 87 -2.27 0.31 11.22
CA LEU A 87 -0.84 0.42 11.56
C LEU A 87 -0.07 1.22 10.51
N LEU A 88 -0.29 0.96 9.22
CA LEU A 88 0.36 1.72 8.15
C LEU A 88 0.03 3.21 8.24
N GLY A 89 -1.23 3.55 8.52
CA GLY A 89 -1.65 4.94 8.71
C GLY A 89 -0.88 5.62 9.84
N LYS A 90 -0.80 4.97 11.01
CA LYS A 90 -0.04 5.49 12.16
C LYS A 90 1.44 5.71 11.85
N LEU A 91 2.11 4.73 11.23
CA LEU A 91 3.54 4.84 10.92
C LEU A 91 3.83 5.96 9.90
N ILE A 92 2.89 6.26 9.01
CA ILE A 92 2.99 7.38 8.08
C ILE A 92 2.82 8.71 8.82
N GLU A 93 1.88 8.79 9.77
CA GLU A 93 1.66 9.99 10.58
C GLU A 93 2.82 10.32 11.53
N GLU A 94 3.43 9.30 12.14
CA GLU A 94 4.60 9.43 13.01
C GLU A 94 5.85 9.88 12.24
N ASP A 95 5.95 9.44 10.98
CA ASP A 95 7.03 9.75 10.04
C ASP A 95 8.44 9.60 10.63
N GLU A 96 8.74 8.42 11.17
CA GLU A 96 10.06 8.12 11.69
C GLU A 96 10.95 7.46 10.63
N ALA A 97 12.22 7.85 10.56
CA ALA A 97 13.17 7.32 9.58
C ALA A 97 13.40 5.80 9.72
N HIS A 98 13.31 5.28 10.95
CA HIS A 98 13.52 3.86 11.23
C HIS A 98 12.31 2.99 10.82
N THR A 99 11.13 3.60 10.58
CA THR A 99 9.91 2.89 10.17
C THR A 99 9.71 2.87 8.66
N GLU A 100 10.60 3.49 7.87
CA GLU A 100 10.51 3.52 6.39
C GLU A 100 10.36 2.11 5.79
N ASN A 101 11.18 1.17 6.25
CA ASN A 101 11.12 -0.22 5.79
C ASN A 101 9.79 -0.89 6.13
N ALA A 102 9.31 -0.67 7.36
CA ALA A 102 8.05 -1.24 7.82
C ALA A 102 6.85 -0.67 7.03
N ARG A 103 6.82 0.65 6.79
CA ARG A 103 5.82 1.31 5.94
C ARG A 103 5.79 0.69 4.54
N TYR A 104 6.96 0.49 3.94
CA TYR A 104 7.05 -0.12 2.61
C TYR A 104 6.54 -1.56 2.58
N ILE A 105 6.96 -2.42 3.53
CA ILE A 105 6.51 -3.81 3.57
C ILE A 105 5.00 -3.89 3.81
N LEU A 106 4.45 -3.10 4.74
CA LEU A 106 3.02 -3.05 5.00
C LEU A 106 2.24 -2.66 3.74
N ALA A 107 2.73 -1.67 2.97
CA ALA A 107 2.12 -1.28 1.71
C ALA A 107 2.08 -2.43 0.70
N VAL A 108 3.21 -3.13 0.50
CA VAL A 108 3.30 -4.29 -0.40
C VAL A 108 2.43 -5.44 0.09
N MET A 109 2.34 -5.68 1.40
CA MET A 109 1.45 -6.67 1.99
C MET A 109 -0.03 -6.34 1.69
N LEU A 110 -0.43 -5.09 1.89
CA LEU A 110 -1.79 -4.62 1.62
C LEU A 110 -2.12 -4.61 0.12
N GLU A 111 -1.13 -4.35 -0.74
CA GLU A 111 -1.25 -4.45 -2.19
C GLU A 111 -1.58 -5.89 -2.61
N ARG A 112 -0.82 -6.87 -2.12
CA ARG A 112 -1.04 -8.31 -2.40
C ARG A 112 -2.40 -8.79 -1.90
N LYS A 113 -2.86 -8.28 -0.75
CA LYS A 113 -4.21 -8.54 -0.21
C LYS A 113 -5.33 -7.86 -1.01
N LYS A 114 -4.99 -7.10 -2.05
CA LYS A 114 -5.93 -6.29 -2.84
C LYS A 114 -6.68 -5.26 -1.99
N ILE A 115 -6.04 -4.70 -0.96
CA ILE A 115 -6.56 -3.55 -0.20
C ILE A 115 -6.07 -2.25 -0.83
N LEU A 116 -4.76 -2.14 -1.07
CA LEU A 116 -4.14 -1.01 -1.78
C LEU A 116 -3.89 -1.33 -3.25
N ARG A 117 -3.99 -0.32 -4.12
CA ARG A 117 -3.62 -0.39 -5.53
C ARG A 117 -2.52 0.61 -5.80
N GLU A 118 -1.37 0.18 -6.30
CA GLU A 118 -0.35 1.10 -6.80
C GLU A 118 -0.93 1.84 -8.02
N THR A 119 -0.97 3.17 -7.96
CA THR A 119 -1.46 4.03 -9.04
C THR A 119 -0.32 4.67 -9.81
N ASP A 120 0.81 4.91 -9.15
CA ASP A 120 1.96 5.56 -9.78
C ASP A 120 3.26 5.30 -9.00
N THR A 121 4.38 5.51 -9.69
CA THR A 121 5.73 5.42 -9.16
C THR A 121 6.51 6.63 -9.67
N GLN A 122 7.20 7.34 -8.77
CA GLN A 122 8.02 8.51 -9.11
C GLN A 122 9.48 8.27 -8.71
N GLU A 123 10.41 8.51 -9.64
CA GLU A 123 11.85 8.44 -9.35
C GLU A 123 12.34 9.80 -8.86
N LEU A 124 12.90 9.85 -7.64
CA LEU A 124 13.52 11.04 -7.07
C LEU A 124 15.04 10.81 -6.94
N PRO A 125 15.86 11.88 -6.87
CA PRO A 125 17.29 11.76 -6.62
C PRO A 125 17.64 11.06 -5.30
N THR A 126 16.71 11.09 -4.34
CA THR A 126 16.85 10.52 -3.00
C THR A 126 16.27 9.11 -2.86
N GLY A 127 15.65 8.56 -3.91
CA GLY A 127 15.03 7.24 -3.90
C GLY A 127 13.79 7.15 -4.79
N LYS A 128 13.04 6.06 -4.68
CA LYS A 128 11.82 5.83 -5.45
C LYS A 128 10.59 6.05 -4.55
N LEU A 129 9.58 6.76 -5.04
CA LEU A 129 8.30 6.95 -4.36
C LEU A 129 7.20 6.16 -5.03
N ARG A 130 6.28 5.63 -4.23
CA ARG A 130 5.12 4.88 -4.70
C ARG A 130 3.85 5.53 -4.17
N VAL A 131 2.88 5.66 -5.05
CA VAL A 131 1.56 6.22 -4.75
C VAL A 131 0.57 5.06 -4.76
N TYR A 132 -0.08 4.84 -3.62
CA TYR A 132 -1.09 3.79 -3.47
C TYR A 132 -2.46 4.40 -3.20
N GLU A 133 -3.49 3.88 -3.86
CA GLU A 133 -4.90 4.17 -3.57
C GLU A 133 -5.56 3.01 -2.81
N GLN A 134 -6.22 3.33 -1.71
CA GLN A 134 -7.08 2.44 -0.94
C GLN A 134 -8.34 2.14 -1.75
N ARG A 135 -8.64 0.87 -2.03
CA ARG A 135 -9.70 0.52 -2.99
C ARG A 135 -11.12 0.94 -2.54
N LYS A 136 -11.41 0.98 -1.25
CA LYS A 136 -12.74 1.29 -0.68
C LYS A 136 -12.94 2.78 -0.42
N SER A 137 -12.12 3.38 0.46
CA SER A 137 -12.18 4.79 0.83
C SER A 137 -11.65 5.71 -0.26
N GLY A 138 -10.72 5.20 -1.07
CA GLY A 138 -9.99 6.00 -2.03
C GLY A 138 -8.82 6.75 -1.44
N ASP A 139 -8.48 6.59 -0.16
CA ASP A 139 -7.37 7.33 0.44
C ASP A 139 -6.04 7.03 -0.26
N ILE A 140 -5.18 8.04 -0.33
CA ILE A 140 -3.87 7.92 -0.96
C ILE A 140 -2.77 7.84 0.08
N TYR A 141 -1.88 6.87 -0.10
CA TYR A 141 -0.66 6.69 0.67
C TYR A 141 0.55 6.91 -0.24
N ILE A 142 1.40 7.88 0.11
CA ILE A 142 2.66 8.14 -0.58
C ILE A 142 3.79 7.57 0.28
N ILE A 143 4.47 6.55 -0.24
CA ILE A 143 5.43 5.76 0.53
C ILE A 143 6.75 5.68 -0.23
N LYS A 144 7.85 5.91 0.49
CA LYS A 144 9.20 5.75 -0.03
C LYS A 144 9.58 4.29 -0.11
N ASP A 145 10.14 3.89 -1.24
CA ASP A 145 10.68 2.56 -1.49
C ASP A 145 12.16 2.56 -1.05
N PRO A 146 12.53 1.82 0.02
CA PRO A 146 13.89 1.76 0.51
C PRO A 146 14.81 0.94 -0.41
N GLN A 147 14.28 0.35 -1.49
CA GLN A 147 14.98 -0.56 -2.40
C GLN A 147 15.69 -1.69 -1.64
N ILE A 148 14.94 -2.34 -0.74
CA ILE A 148 15.48 -3.40 0.13
C ILE A 148 16.09 -4.51 -0.74
N PRO A 149 17.39 -4.80 -0.62
CA PRO A 149 18.01 -5.91 -1.33
C PRO A 149 17.50 -7.25 -0.78
N LEU A 150 17.45 -8.28 -1.63
CA LEU A 150 16.91 -9.59 -1.25
C LEU A 150 17.61 -10.21 -0.02
N SER A 151 18.86 -9.83 0.26
CA SER A 151 19.63 -10.28 1.42
C SER A 151 19.11 -9.76 2.77
N ASP A 152 18.36 -8.66 2.78
CA ASP A 152 17.89 -8.02 4.02
C ASP A 152 16.41 -8.26 4.30
N VAL A 153 15.72 -9.04 3.46
CA VAL A 153 14.29 -9.33 3.60
C VAL A 153 13.97 -10.01 4.93
N ASP A 154 14.81 -10.93 5.40
CA ASP A 154 14.57 -11.65 6.67
C ASP A 154 14.60 -10.70 7.88
N LYS A 155 15.54 -9.74 7.90
CA LYS A 155 15.64 -8.74 8.97
C LYS A 155 14.44 -7.81 8.98
N VAL A 156 14.02 -7.33 7.80
CA VAL A 156 12.86 -6.43 7.73
C VAL A 156 11.56 -7.18 8.06
N GLN A 157 11.46 -8.48 7.75
CA GLN A 157 10.33 -9.29 8.22
C GLN A 157 10.29 -9.40 9.75
N GLU A 158 11.43 -9.54 10.42
CA GLU A 158 11.50 -9.53 11.89
C GLU A 158 11.09 -8.17 12.47
N GLU A 159 11.57 -7.05 11.89
CA GLU A 159 11.17 -5.69 12.29
C GLU A 159 9.65 -5.48 12.16
N VAL A 160 9.07 -5.89 11.03
CA VAL A 160 7.63 -5.74 10.79
C VAL A 160 6.81 -6.65 11.70
N ARG A 161 7.28 -7.88 11.97
CA ARG A 161 6.63 -8.76 12.95
C ARG A 161 6.69 -8.18 14.36
N ALA A 162 7.82 -7.63 14.78
CA ALA A 162 7.96 -7.00 16.09
C ALA A 162 7.08 -5.75 16.24
N LEU A 163 6.76 -5.06 15.15
CA LEU A 163 5.82 -3.94 15.14
C LEU A 163 4.35 -4.38 15.08
N LEU A 164 4.06 -5.55 14.51
CA LEU A 164 2.71 -6.10 14.37
C LEU A 164 2.26 -6.92 15.58
N ASP A 165 3.19 -7.56 16.30
CA ASP A 165 2.91 -8.24 17.56
C ASP A 165 3.08 -7.22 18.69
N PRO A 166 2.03 -6.87 19.46
CA PRO A 166 2.22 -6.13 20.69
C PRO A 166 3.06 -7.01 21.62
N GLN A 167 4.35 -6.72 21.73
CA GLN A 167 5.18 -7.33 22.75
C GLN A 167 4.49 -7.08 24.10
N PRO A 168 4.24 -8.13 24.92
CA PRO A 168 3.96 -7.87 26.32
C PRO A 168 5.15 -7.08 26.84
N GLU A 169 4.88 -5.92 27.43
CA GLU A 169 5.92 -5.14 28.10
C GLU A 169 6.74 -6.11 28.97
N PRO A 170 8.08 -6.09 28.89
CA PRO A 170 8.85 -6.86 29.83
C PRO A 170 8.49 -6.34 31.20
N GLU A 171 7.78 -7.16 31.98
CA GLU A 171 7.64 -6.95 33.41
C GLU A 171 9.08 -6.81 33.92
N GLU A 172 9.45 -5.59 34.32
CA GLU A 172 10.69 -5.35 35.04
C GLU A 172 10.59 -6.16 36.34
N GLU A 173 11.16 -7.36 36.30
CA GLU A 173 11.46 -8.15 37.48
C GLU A 173 12.34 -7.30 38.38
N THR A 174 11.69 -6.75 39.40
CA THR A 174 12.32 -6.09 40.54
C THR A 174 12.95 -7.17 41.40
N GLU A 175 14.13 -7.66 41.00
CA GLU A 175 14.94 -8.49 41.88
C GLU A 175 16.07 -7.66 42.50
N SER A 176 15.71 -7.10 43.66
CA SER A 176 16.63 -6.60 44.67
C SER A 176 17.67 -7.66 45.03
N GLU A 177 18.94 -7.27 44.96
CA GLU A 177 20.04 -7.98 45.60
C GLU A 177 19.71 -8.33 47.06
N THR A 178 19.96 -9.57 47.49
CA THR A 178 20.67 -9.84 48.75
C THR A 178 21.44 -11.15 48.68
N SER A 179 22.74 -11.03 48.89
CA SER A 179 23.72 -12.09 49.11
C SER A 179 23.48 -12.83 50.43
N SER A 180 23.58 -14.16 50.46
CA SER A 180 24.41 -14.92 51.41
C SER A 180 24.47 -16.43 51.12
N LYS A 181 25.68 -16.97 51.29
CA LYS A 181 26.14 -18.36 51.19
C LYS A 181 25.35 -19.37 52.03
N GLU A 182 25.31 -20.64 51.61
CA GLU A 182 26.17 -21.73 52.13
C GLU A 182 25.69 -23.13 51.67
N ASN A 183 26.64 -23.87 51.05
CA ASN A 183 26.97 -25.31 51.14
C ASN A 183 25.88 -26.39 51.34
N GLY A 184 25.95 -27.48 50.56
CA GLY A 184 25.24 -28.72 50.90
C GLY A 184 25.06 -29.75 49.77
N GLU A 185 26.14 -30.47 49.48
CA GLU A 185 26.25 -31.85 48.93
C GLU A 185 24.99 -32.74 48.84
N SER A 186 24.80 -33.44 47.71
CA SER A 186 24.63 -34.92 47.60
C SER A 186 23.64 -35.39 46.50
N GLU A 187 24.23 -36.08 45.51
CA GLU A 187 23.83 -37.37 44.89
C GLU A 187 22.64 -37.54 43.90
N THR A 188 23.05 -37.70 42.62
CA THR A 188 22.86 -38.85 41.67
C THR A 188 21.44 -39.42 41.33
N PRO A 189 21.28 -40.15 40.18
CA PRO A 189 20.22 -39.90 39.20
C PRO A 189 19.24 -41.08 39.04
N SER A 190 18.11 -40.90 38.37
CA SER A 190 17.34 -42.01 37.80
C SER A 190 16.41 -41.55 36.66
N GLU A 191 16.74 -42.00 35.45
CA GLU A 191 15.83 -42.34 34.34
C GLU A 191 15.05 -43.64 34.72
N PRO A 192 14.04 -44.20 34.00
CA PRO A 192 13.69 -44.01 32.58
C PRO A 192 12.21 -44.07 32.15
N GLU A 193 12.03 -43.82 30.84
CA GLU A 193 11.06 -44.34 29.85
C GLU A 193 9.60 -44.67 30.25
N GLU A 194 8.64 -44.16 29.46
CA GLU A 194 7.88 -44.99 28.50
C GLU A 194 7.03 -44.11 27.55
N THR A 195 7.15 -44.39 26.25
CA THR A 195 6.11 -44.16 25.21
C THR A 195 5.35 -45.49 25.04
N PRO A 196 4.38 -45.73 24.11
CA PRO A 196 3.62 -44.87 23.20
C PRO A 196 2.11 -45.26 23.12
N GLU A 197 1.44 -44.74 22.08
CA GLU A 197 0.29 -45.31 21.35
C GLU A 197 -1.15 -45.10 21.84
N VAL A 198 -1.92 -44.45 20.97
CA VAL A 198 -3.16 -44.92 20.30
C VAL A 198 -3.78 -43.65 19.67
N GLY A 199 -4.13 -43.56 18.39
CA GLY A 199 -4.44 -44.57 17.40
C GLY A 199 -5.81 -44.23 16.78
N SER A 200 -5.85 -44.19 15.44
CA SER A 200 -7.04 -44.17 14.57
C SER A 200 -7.89 -42.88 14.57
N ASP A 201 -8.47 -42.42 13.46
CA ASP A 201 -9.09 -43.10 12.31
C ASP A 201 -9.20 -42.04 11.17
N GLU A 202 -8.75 -42.30 9.93
CA GLU A 202 -9.61 -42.56 8.74
C GLU A 202 -10.67 -41.47 8.46
N ASN A 203 -10.94 -40.95 7.24
CA ASN A 203 -10.68 -41.34 5.85
C ASN A 203 -11.07 -40.14 4.94
N PRO A 204 -10.62 -40.06 3.67
CA PRO A 204 -10.86 -38.95 2.73
C PRO A 204 -11.94 -39.23 1.67
N GLU A 205 -12.57 -38.18 1.14
CA GLU A 205 -13.33 -38.20 -0.13
C GLU A 205 -12.90 -36.94 -0.94
N LYS A 206 -12.17 -37.12 -2.05
CA LYS A 206 -12.63 -37.25 -3.45
C LYS A 206 -13.32 -35.98 -3.96
N GLU A 207 -12.60 -35.18 -4.74
CA GLU A 207 -12.58 -35.20 -6.22
C GLU A 207 -13.97 -34.97 -6.85
N GLU A 208 -14.20 -33.75 -7.34
CA GLU A 208 -14.98 -33.56 -8.57
C GLU A 208 -14.29 -32.50 -9.44
N THR A 209 -13.77 -32.98 -10.56
CA THR A 209 -13.28 -32.19 -11.69
C THR A 209 -14.39 -32.18 -12.72
N VAL A 210 -14.90 -31.00 -13.11
CA VAL A 210 -15.60 -30.85 -14.40
C VAL A 210 -15.11 -29.58 -15.08
N GLN A 211 -14.51 -29.82 -16.25
CA GLN A 211 -14.08 -28.85 -17.25
C GLN A 211 -15.29 -28.35 -18.05
N SER A 212 -15.26 -27.07 -18.42
CA SER A 212 -15.93 -26.53 -19.61
C SER A 212 -15.15 -25.27 -19.99
N GLU A 213 -14.12 -25.40 -20.81
CA GLU A 213 -14.15 -25.37 -22.28
C GLU A 213 -14.28 -23.95 -22.84
N VAL A 214 -13.12 -23.52 -23.33
CA VAL A 214 -12.79 -22.45 -24.26
C VAL A 214 -13.83 -22.14 -25.33
N LYS A 215 -14.02 -20.84 -25.60
CA LYS A 215 -14.39 -20.36 -26.94
C LYS A 215 -13.86 -18.94 -27.20
N ALA A 216 -12.74 -18.87 -27.90
CA ALA A 216 -12.46 -17.80 -28.86
C ALA A 216 -13.02 -18.21 -30.24
N PRO A 217 -13.42 -17.25 -31.07
CA PRO A 217 -12.64 -16.92 -32.28
C PRO A 217 -12.49 -15.39 -32.42
N ASP A 218 -11.30 -14.87 -32.71
CA ASP A 218 -10.70 -14.66 -34.05
C ASP A 218 -11.40 -13.61 -34.92
N ASP A 219 -10.58 -12.62 -35.31
CA ASP A 219 -10.54 -11.90 -36.58
C ASP A 219 -11.66 -10.90 -36.94
N ASP A 220 -11.32 -9.61 -36.94
CA ASP A 220 -11.43 -8.84 -38.18
C ASP A 220 -10.45 -7.65 -38.17
N SER A 221 -9.61 -7.64 -39.20
CA SER A 221 -8.69 -6.56 -39.54
C SER A 221 -9.45 -5.53 -40.35
N THR A 222 -9.26 -4.24 -40.09
CA THR A 222 -9.41 -3.27 -41.18
C THR A 222 -8.47 -2.09 -40.97
N GLU A 223 -7.41 -2.14 -41.75
CA GLU A 223 -6.62 -1.01 -42.21
C GLU A 223 -7.57 0.00 -42.90
N ASP A 224 -7.51 1.27 -42.53
CA ASP A 224 -7.93 2.35 -43.44
C ASP A 224 -6.81 3.39 -43.47
N GLU A 225 -5.96 3.21 -44.48
CA GLU A 225 -5.19 4.32 -45.05
C GLU A 225 -6.17 5.31 -45.68
N SER A 226 -6.18 6.54 -45.19
CA SER A 226 -6.59 7.68 -45.99
C SER A 226 -5.48 8.72 -45.99
N ASP A 227 -4.57 8.50 -46.92
CA ASP A 227 -3.83 9.46 -47.72
C ASP A 227 -4.63 10.78 -47.91
N ARG A 228 -4.02 11.92 -47.55
CA ARG A 228 -4.31 13.22 -48.17
C ARG A 228 -3.21 14.25 -47.88
N GLU A 229 -2.38 14.37 -48.91
CA GLU A 229 -1.84 15.59 -49.51
C GLU A 229 -0.73 16.35 -48.78
N GLU A 230 0.43 16.23 -49.41
CA GLU A 230 1.56 17.16 -49.42
C GLU A 230 1.11 18.62 -49.56
N ASP A 231 1.70 19.51 -48.76
CA ASP A 231 2.07 20.83 -49.27
C ASP A 231 3.50 21.13 -48.82
N GLU A 232 4.42 20.94 -49.77
CA GLU A 232 5.75 21.51 -49.73
C GLU A 232 5.67 23.03 -49.58
N SER A 233 6.30 23.58 -48.52
CA SER A 233 7.05 24.83 -48.67
C SER A 233 8.04 25.03 -47.54
N ALA A 234 9.28 24.63 -47.81
CA ALA A 234 10.48 25.25 -47.26
C ALA A 234 11.22 25.93 -48.44
N PRO A 235 12.29 26.70 -48.23
CA PRO A 235 12.58 27.68 -47.17
C PRO A 235 12.99 29.05 -47.79
N SER A 236 13.05 30.12 -47.00
CA SER A 236 13.93 31.25 -47.36
C SER A 236 14.71 31.79 -46.18
N LYS A 237 15.99 31.40 -46.20
CA LYS A 237 17.21 32.06 -45.70
C LYS A 237 17.17 33.60 -45.63
N LYS A 238 17.99 34.09 -44.68
CA LYS A 238 18.80 35.34 -44.69
C LYS A 238 17.97 36.64 -44.57
N GLU A 239 18.32 37.61 -43.73
CA GLU A 239 19.61 38.07 -43.18
C GLU A 239 19.50 38.48 -41.70
#